data_AF-A0A960QVB9-F1
#
_entry.id   AF-A0A960QVB9-F1
#
_cell.length_a   1.000
_cell.length_b   1.000
_cell.length_c   1.000
_cell.angle_alpha   90.00
_cell.angle_beta   90.00
_cell.angle_gamma   90.00
#
_symmetry.space_group_name_H-M   'P 1'
#
loop_
_entity.id
_entity.type
_entity.pdbx_description
1 polymer ?
#
loop_
_entity_poly.entity_id
_entity_poly.type
_entity_poly.pdbx_seq_one_letter_code
_entity_poly.pdbx_strand_id
1 'polypeptide(L)'
;MNELSPEMMSQIPPAMWICVAVGVLLFWGGFWAIFAFLFHRNLDAIPENHRKLGKGSIWALVVFPLAIFWLFLVLPRLSDSWKSYFASLGNDTAGGCGRKVGLWSAWLCLISNGVGVLPYLMPSALVSILSTVISIVGGLVGFVMLLVYCVIINDLRHKAAGTTAAAPTEQG
;
A
#
# COMPACT_ATOMS: atom_id res chain seq x y z
N MET A 1 28.84 -9.81 -22.50
CA MET A 1 27.73 -9.00 -21.95
C MET A 1 27.54 -7.86 -22.93
N ASN A 2 26.40 -7.81 -23.62
CA ASN A 2 26.14 -6.82 -24.66
C ASN A 2 25.97 -5.45 -24.02
N GLU A 3 27.04 -4.65 -24.00
CA GLU A 3 26.91 -3.23 -23.75
C GLU A 3 26.18 -2.63 -24.95
N LEU A 4 24.97 -2.14 -24.69
CA LEU A 4 24.18 -1.42 -25.68
C LEU A 4 25.03 -0.20 -26.10
N SER A 5 25.56 -0.18 -27.32
CA SER A 5 26.43 0.92 -27.74
C SER A 5 25.63 2.23 -27.71
N PRO A 6 26.24 3.36 -27.33
CA PRO A 6 25.54 4.65 -27.28
C PRO A 6 24.93 5.07 -28.63
N GLU A 7 25.44 4.55 -29.74
CA GLU A 7 24.85 4.73 -31.08
C GLU A 7 23.55 3.94 -31.27
N MET A 8 23.40 2.78 -30.63
CA MET A 8 22.14 2.03 -30.65
C MET A 8 21.05 2.75 -29.83
N MET A 9 21.41 3.46 -28.75
CA MET A 9 20.46 4.22 -27.93
C MET A 9 19.87 5.44 -28.65
N SER A 10 20.64 6.09 -29.53
CA SER A 10 20.17 7.24 -30.32
C SER A 10 19.31 6.83 -31.52
N GLN A 11 19.40 5.58 -31.97
CA GLN A 11 18.59 5.01 -33.05
C GLN A 11 17.22 4.47 -32.58
N ILE A 12 16.96 4.40 -31.27
CA ILE A 12 15.67 3.95 -30.75
C ILE A 12 14.60 5.01 -31.08
N PRO A 13 13.55 4.68 -31.86
CA PRO A 13 12.51 5.63 -32.19
C PRO A 13 11.81 6.12 -30.91
N PRO A 14 11.45 7.42 -30.81
CA PRO A 14 10.78 7.98 -29.62
C PRO A 14 9.53 7.20 -29.20
N ALA A 15 8.83 6.59 -30.16
CA ALA A 15 7.67 5.73 -29.91
C ALA A 15 7.99 4.53 -28.98
N MET A 16 9.19 3.95 -29.07
CA MET A 16 9.58 2.83 -28.23
C MET A 16 9.79 3.26 -26.77
N TRP A 17 10.36 4.45 -26.53
CA TRP A 17 10.46 5.03 -25.19
C TRP A 17 9.09 5.32 -24.57
N ILE A 18 8.14 5.79 -25.37
CA ILE A 18 6.75 5.98 -24.93
C ILE A 18 6.14 4.63 -24.53
N CYS A 19 6.29 3.59 -25.34
CA CYS A 19 5.79 2.25 -25.01
C CYS A 19 6.39 1.71 -23.71
N VAL A 20 7.70 1.89 -23.49
CA VAL A 20 8.37 1.49 -22.24
C VAL A 20 7.81 2.28 -21.06
N ALA A 21 7.69 3.60 -21.16
CA ALA A 21 7.15 4.44 -20.10
C ALA A 21 5.70 4.06 -19.74
N VAL A 22 4.84 3.84 -20.75
CA VAL A 22 3.46 3.38 -20.55
C VAL A 22 3.44 2.00 -19.90
N GLY A 23 4.28 1.07 -20.34
CA GLY A 23 4.39 -0.26 -19.75
C GLY A 23 4.77 -0.21 -18.26
N VAL A 24 5.75 0.61 -17.89
CA VAL A 24 6.17 0.82 -16.50
C VAL A 24 5.03 1.43 -15.67
N LEU A 25 4.35 2.46 -16.20
CA LEU A 25 3.22 3.09 -15.52
C LEU A 25 2.06 2.12 -15.29
N LEU A 26 1.74 1.29 -16.28
CA LEU A 26 0.67 0.28 -16.17
C LEU A 26 1.05 -0.83 -15.19
N PHE A 27 2.28 -1.33 -15.24
CA PHE A 27 2.77 -2.34 -14.29
C PHE A 27 2.70 -1.81 -12.85
N TRP A 28 3.22 -0.60 -12.64
CA TRP A 28 3.24 0.03 -11.32
C TRP A 28 1.82 0.37 -10.82
N GLY A 29 0.98 0.95 -11.68
CA GLY A 29 -0.41 1.24 -11.36
C GLY A 29 -1.20 -0.03 -11.06
N GLY A 30 -1.00 -1.10 -11.84
CA GLY A 30 -1.62 -2.41 -11.61
C GLY A 30 -1.24 -3.00 -10.26
N PHE A 31 0.04 -2.90 -9.87
CA PHE A 31 0.50 -3.32 -8.55
C PHE A 31 -0.22 -2.60 -7.42
N TRP A 32 -0.34 -1.27 -7.47
CA TRP A 32 -1.09 -0.51 -6.46
C TRP A 32 -2.60 -0.75 -6.51
N ALA A 33 -3.15 -1.02 -7.70
CA ALA A 33 -4.57 -1.34 -7.88
C ALA A 33 -4.95 -2.63 -7.14
N ILE A 34 -4.06 -3.63 -7.06
CA ILE A 34 -4.29 -4.85 -6.27
C ILE A 34 -4.49 -4.49 -4.79
N PHE A 35 -3.62 -3.66 -4.21
CA PHE A 35 -3.76 -3.22 -2.82
C PHE A 35 -5.01 -2.38 -2.60
N ALA A 36 -5.30 -1.45 -3.51
CA ALA A 36 -6.51 -0.64 -3.47
C ALA A 36 -7.76 -1.53 -3.49
N PHE A 37 -7.81 -2.54 -4.37
CA PHE A 37 -8.90 -3.50 -4.43
C PHE A 37 -9.05 -4.31 -3.13
N LEU A 38 -7.95 -4.79 -2.55
CA LEU A 38 -7.97 -5.49 -1.27
C LEU A 38 -8.54 -4.61 -0.15
N PHE A 39 -8.11 -3.35 -0.04
CA PHE A 39 -8.64 -2.44 0.98
C PHE A 39 -10.10 -2.08 0.72
N HIS A 40 -10.50 -1.91 -0.54
CA HIS A 40 -11.89 -1.63 -0.92
C HIS A 40 -12.83 -2.75 -0.47
N ARG A 41 -12.48 -4.00 -0.80
CA ARG A 41 -13.26 -5.19 -0.40
C ARG A 41 -13.36 -5.33 1.12
N ASN A 42 -12.34 -4.90 1.87
CA ASN A 42 -12.39 -4.92 3.33
C ASN A 42 -13.27 -3.81 3.90
N LEU A 43 -13.27 -2.61 3.32
CA LEU A 43 -14.21 -1.55 3.71
C LEU A 43 -15.67 -1.95 3.44
N ASP A 44 -15.93 -2.65 2.34
CA ASP A 44 -17.29 -3.09 2.00
C ASP A 44 -17.90 -3.99 3.08
N ALA A 45 -17.08 -4.77 3.77
CA ALA A 45 -17.51 -5.63 4.86
C ALA A 45 -17.87 -4.87 6.15
N ILE A 46 -17.47 -3.60 6.29
CA ILE A 46 -17.77 -2.78 7.46
C ILE A 46 -19.07 -1.99 7.19
N PRO A 47 -20.03 -1.92 8.15
CA PRO A 47 -21.20 -1.05 8.03
C PRO A 47 -20.82 0.43 7.85
N GLU A 48 -21.62 1.19 7.10
CA GLU A 48 -21.32 2.59 6.77
C GLU A 48 -21.12 3.48 7.99
N ASN A 49 -21.87 3.23 9.06
CA ASN A 49 -21.81 4.00 10.31
C ASN A 49 -20.42 3.93 11.00
N HIS A 50 -19.63 2.90 10.70
CA HIS A 50 -18.29 2.71 11.28
C HIS A 50 -17.15 2.98 10.28
N ARG A 51 -17.47 3.29 9.02
CA ARG A 51 -16.45 3.61 8.00
C ARG A 51 -15.92 5.02 8.23
N LYS A 52 -14.65 5.12 8.62
CA LYS A 52 -13.93 6.41 8.72
C LYS A 52 -13.21 6.82 7.44
N LEU A 53 -13.42 6.06 6.36
CA LEU A 53 -12.81 6.30 5.06
C LEU A 53 -13.85 6.11 3.95
N GLY A 54 -13.92 7.07 3.03
CA GLY A 54 -14.72 6.95 1.83
C GLY A 54 -14.13 5.91 0.88
N LYS A 55 -14.97 5.07 0.26
CA LYS A 55 -14.53 4.02 -0.65
C LYS A 55 -13.69 4.54 -1.83
N GLY A 56 -14.01 5.73 -2.32
CA GLY A 56 -13.29 6.39 -3.41
C GLY A 56 -11.87 6.83 -3.03
N SER A 57 -11.62 7.14 -1.76
CA SER A 57 -10.30 7.60 -1.30
C SER A 57 -9.23 6.51 -1.39
N ILE A 58 -9.61 5.23 -1.41
CA ILE A 58 -8.67 4.12 -1.55
C ILE A 58 -8.05 4.10 -2.96
N TRP A 59 -8.82 4.43 -3.99
CA TRP A 59 -8.33 4.40 -5.38
C TRP A 59 -7.25 5.45 -5.66
N ALA A 60 -7.14 6.46 -4.80
CA ALA A 60 -6.06 7.44 -4.88
C ALA A 60 -4.66 6.83 -4.63
N LEU A 61 -4.58 5.61 -4.07
CA LEU A 61 -3.34 4.83 -3.95
C LEU A 61 -2.73 4.45 -5.32
N VAL A 62 -3.54 4.40 -6.38
CA VAL A 62 -3.08 3.99 -7.72
C VAL A 62 -2.32 5.13 -8.43
N VAL A 63 -2.52 6.38 -8.01
CA VAL A 63 -1.94 7.56 -8.66
C VAL A 63 -0.53 7.83 -8.12
N PHE A 64 0.48 7.69 -8.98
CA PHE A 64 1.91 7.57 -8.63
C PHE A 64 2.68 8.90 -8.42
N PRO A 65 2.11 9.87 -7.71
CA PRO A 65 2.98 10.45 -6.68
C PRO A 65 2.31 10.61 -5.33
N LEU A 66 0.99 10.47 -5.28
CA LEU A 66 0.25 10.60 -4.03
C LEU A 66 0.08 9.27 -3.31
N ALA A 67 0.41 8.14 -3.94
CA ALA A 67 0.25 6.80 -3.35
C ALA A 67 0.86 6.66 -1.94
N ILE A 68 2.09 7.14 -1.75
CA ILE A 68 2.78 7.05 -0.45
C ILE A 68 2.09 7.91 0.60
N PHE A 69 1.72 9.14 0.25
CA PHE A 69 0.96 10.02 1.15
C PHE A 69 -0.41 9.41 1.50
N TRP A 70 -1.07 8.79 0.53
CA TRP A 70 -2.35 8.12 0.74
C TRP A 70 -2.23 6.89 1.65
N LEU A 71 -1.11 6.17 1.68
CA LEU A 71 -0.89 5.10 2.66
C LEU A 71 -1.02 5.60 4.10
N PHE A 72 -0.49 6.78 4.41
CA PHE A 72 -0.61 7.38 5.75
C PHE A 72 -2.05 7.72 6.12
N LEU A 73 -2.91 7.99 5.13
CA LEU A 73 -4.32 8.29 5.37
C LEU A 73 -5.17 7.03 5.41
N VAL A 74 -4.96 6.11 4.46
CA VAL A 74 -5.80 4.92 4.27
C VAL A 74 -5.57 3.91 5.38
N LEU A 75 -4.31 3.57 5.71
CA LEU A 75 -4.03 2.47 6.64
C LEU A 75 -4.55 2.79 8.07
N PRO A 76 -4.25 3.95 8.69
CA PRO A 76 -4.75 4.22 10.04
C PRO A 76 -6.27 4.32 10.10
N ARG A 77 -6.90 4.94 9.09
CA ARG A 77 -8.38 5.09 9.04
C ARG A 77 -9.09 3.77 8.81
N LEU A 78 -8.49 2.85 8.03
CA LEU A 78 -9.02 1.51 7.84
C LEU A 78 -8.97 0.71 9.14
N SER A 79 -7.85 0.75 9.86
CA SER A 79 -7.73 0.14 11.20
C SER A 79 -8.71 0.74 12.20
N ASP A 80 -8.90 2.06 12.18
CA ASP A 80 -9.86 2.72 13.08
C ASP A 80 -11.32 2.37 12.75
N SER A 81 -11.63 2.11 11.48
CA SER A 81 -12.96 1.66 11.05
C SER A 81 -13.27 0.28 11.62
N TRP A 82 -12.31 -0.65 11.51
CA TRP A 82 -12.41 -1.98 12.12
C TRP A 82 -12.50 -1.92 13.65
N LYS A 83 -11.67 -1.08 14.28
CA LYS A 83 -11.72 -0.87 15.72
C LYS A 83 -13.10 -0.37 16.17
N SER A 84 -13.68 0.59 15.45
CA SER A 84 -15.03 1.08 15.77
C SER A 84 -16.10 0.00 15.63
N TYR A 85 -16.01 -0.85 14.60
CA TYR A 85 -16.94 -1.94 14.38
C TYR A 85 -16.87 -3.00 15.49
N PHE A 86 -15.67 -3.50 15.80
CA PHE A 86 -15.50 -4.50 16.85
C PHE A 86 -15.80 -3.96 18.26
N ALA A 87 -15.51 -2.68 18.53
CA ALA A 87 -15.93 -2.02 19.77
C ALA A 87 -17.46 -1.99 19.91
N SER A 88 -18.21 -1.81 18.82
CA SER A 88 -19.68 -1.84 18.86
C SER A 88 -20.24 -3.23 19.17
N LEU A 89 -19.48 -4.28 18.87
CA LEU A 89 -19.78 -5.68 19.20
C LEU A 89 -19.29 -6.09 20.60
N GLY A 90 -18.74 -5.15 21.38
CA GLY A 90 -18.15 -5.44 22.69
C GLY A 90 -16.86 -6.27 22.62
N ASN A 91 -16.24 -6.38 21.45
CA ASN A 91 -15.06 -7.21 21.23
C ASN A 91 -13.78 -6.36 21.09
N ASP A 92 -13.07 -6.15 22.21
CA ASP A 92 -11.80 -5.41 22.22
C ASP A 92 -10.56 -6.31 21.99
N THR A 93 -10.73 -7.61 21.72
CA THR A 93 -9.61 -8.56 21.59
C THR A 93 -8.67 -8.26 20.41
N ALA A 94 -9.13 -7.52 19.40
CA ALA A 94 -8.32 -7.15 18.23
C ALA A 94 -7.34 -5.98 18.48
N GLY A 95 -7.35 -5.37 19.67
CA GLY A 95 -6.44 -4.28 20.05
C GLY A 95 -6.42 -3.13 19.02
N GLY A 96 -5.22 -2.70 18.62
CA GLY A 96 -5.04 -1.62 17.65
C GLY A 96 -5.42 -1.94 16.20
N CYS A 97 -5.99 -3.11 15.89
CA CYS A 97 -6.43 -3.54 14.55
C CYS A 97 -5.37 -3.32 13.45
N GLY A 98 -4.10 -3.60 13.76
CA GLY A 98 -2.98 -3.43 12.83
C GLY A 98 -2.53 -1.98 12.58
N ARG A 99 -3.11 -0.97 13.25
CA ARG A 99 -2.80 0.47 13.02
C ARG A 99 -1.31 0.78 13.05
N LYS A 100 -0.59 0.24 14.04
CA LYS A 100 0.86 0.46 14.18
C LYS A 100 1.63 -0.15 13.01
N VAL A 101 1.28 -1.36 12.58
CA VAL A 101 1.92 -2.06 11.46
C VAL A 101 1.69 -1.28 10.16
N GLY A 102 0.46 -0.84 9.92
CA GLY A 102 0.13 0.00 8.76
C GLY A 102 0.94 1.30 8.74
N LEU A 103 1.01 2.01 9.87
CA LEU A 103 1.76 3.26 9.95
C LEU A 103 3.28 3.06 9.74
N TRP A 104 3.86 2.01 10.33
CA TRP A 104 5.26 1.66 10.12
C TRP A 104 5.57 1.30 8.67
N SER A 105 4.68 0.55 8.01
CA SER A 105 4.83 0.24 6.58
C SER A 105 4.84 1.50 5.72
N ALA A 106 3.97 2.47 6.02
CA ALA A 106 3.92 3.74 5.29
C ALA A 106 5.20 4.56 5.49
N TRP A 107 5.72 4.65 6.72
CA TRP A 107 6.99 5.31 7.02
C TRP A 107 8.18 4.69 6.31
N LEU A 108 8.28 3.35 6.31
CA LEU A 108 9.35 2.65 5.62
C LEU A 108 9.29 2.87 4.11
N CYS A 109 8.10 2.77 3.50
CA CYS A 109 7.94 3.07 2.09
C CYS A 109 8.33 4.53 1.75
N LEU A 110 7.98 5.49 2.60
CA LEU A 110 8.35 6.91 2.40
C LEU A 110 9.86 7.12 2.51
N ILE A 111 10.49 6.64 3.59
CA ILE A 111 11.92 6.82 3.84
C ILE A 111 12.73 6.14 2.72
N SER A 112 12.36 4.92 2.33
CA SER A 112 13.07 4.20 1.26
C SER A 112 12.99 4.92 -0.08
N ASN A 113 11.81 5.40 -0.47
CA ASN A 113 11.69 6.20 -1.69
C ASN A 113 12.48 7.51 -1.59
N GLY A 114 12.44 8.20 -0.44
CA GLY A 114 13.20 9.44 -0.23
C GLY A 114 14.72 9.23 -0.31
N VAL A 115 15.23 8.17 0.34
CA VAL A 115 16.65 7.80 0.29
C VAL A 115 17.08 7.43 -1.13
N GLY A 116 16.21 6.77 -1.90
CA GLY A 116 16.46 6.45 -3.31
C GLY A 116 16.64 7.67 -4.22
N VAL A 117 16.26 8.87 -3.78
CA VAL A 117 16.47 10.13 -4.54
C VAL A 117 17.87 10.72 -4.30
N LEU A 118 18.55 10.37 -3.19
CA LEU A 118 19.86 10.92 -2.84
C LEU A 118 20.96 10.80 -3.92
N PRO A 119 21.08 9.69 -4.69
CA PRO A 119 22.07 9.59 -5.77
C PRO A 119 21.96 10.70 -6.81
N TYR A 120 20.75 11.20 -7.07
CA TYR A 120 20.50 12.26 -8.05
C TYR A 120 20.89 13.65 -7.53
N LEU A 121 20.91 13.84 -6.21
CA LEU A 121 21.29 15.09 -5.57
C LEU A 121 22.79 15.16 -5.28
N MET A 122 23.39 14.03 -4.91
CA MET A 122 24.81 13.93 -4.55
C MET A 122 25.46 12.77 -5.31
N PRO A 123 26.02 13.02 -6.51
CA PRO A 123 26.55 11.98 -7.39
C PRO A 123 27.96 11.55 -6.95
N SER A 124 28.08 11.03 -5.73
CA SER A 124 29.27 10.30 -5.30
C SER A 124 28.98 8.80 -5.34
N ALA A 125 29.96 8.01 -5.80
CA ALA A 125 29.81 6.56 -5.94
C ALA A 125 29.42 5.89 -4.61
N LEU A 126 30.03 6.32 -3.50
CA LEU A 126 29.75 5.81 -2.16
C LEU A 126 28.30 6.08 -1.74
N VAL A 127 27.83 7.33 -1.87
CA VAL A 127 26.45 7.71 -1.51
C VAL A 127 25.44 6.95 -2.38
N SER A 128 25.73 6.78 -3.66
CA SER A 128 24.85 6.06 -4.60
C SER A 128 24.67 4.60 -4.20
N ILE A 129 25.76 3.91 -3.86
CA ILE A 129 25.71 2.51 -3.44
C ILE A 129 24.95 2.37 -2.11
N LEU A 130 25.32 3.16 -1.10
CA LEU A 130 24.71 3.06 0.23
C LEU A 130 23.22 3.40 0.21
N SER A 131 22.83 4.49 -0.46
CA SER A 131 21.42 4.89 -0.57
C SER A 131 20.58 3.87 -1.35
N THR A 132 21.14 3.27 -2.40
CA THR A 132 20.45 2.19 -3.14
C THR A 132 20.20 0.98 -2.26
N VAL A 133 21.20 0.52 -1.50
CA VAL A 133 21.04 -0.62 -0.58
C VAL A 133 19.99 -0.32 0.50
N ILE A 134 20.07 0.85 1.13
CA ILE A 134 19.09 1.26 2.17
C ILE A 134 17.68 1.36 1.59
N SER A 135 17.53 1.94 0.39
CA SER A 135 16.25 2.03 -0.31
C SER A 135 15.66 0.66 -0.58
N ILE A 136 16.45 -0.27 -1.14
CA ILE A 136 15.98 -1.63 -1.46
C ILE A 136 15.60 -2.37 -0.18
N VAL A 137 16.46 -2.40 0.83
CA VAL A 137 16.20 -3.11 2.09
C VAL A 137 14.98 -2.54 2.80
N GLY A 138 14.92 -1.21 2.99
CA GLY A 138 13.79 -0.58 3.65
C GLY A 138 12.49 -0.73 2.85
N GLY A 139 12.55 -0.71 1.52
CA GLY A 139 11.41 -0.93 0.63
C GLY A 139 10.86 -2.34 0.77
N LEU A 140 11.74 -3.34 0.81
CA LEU A 140 11.35 -4.74 1.05
C LEU A 140 10.73 -4.94 2.43
N VAL A 141 11.32 -4.38 3.49
CA VAL A 141 10.76 -4.48 4.85
C VAL A 141 9.40 -3.77 4.93
N GLY A 142 9.28 -2.57 4.35
CA GLY A 142 8.02 -1.83 4.26
C GLY A 142 6.95 -2.61 3.51
N PHE A 143 7.32 -3.25 2.40
CA PHE A 143 6.43 -4.10 1.61
C PHE A 143 5.97 -5.34 2.39
N VAL A 144 6.88 -6.05 3.07
CA VAL A 144 6.53 -7.19 3.92
C VAL A 144 5.57 -6.75 5.04
N MET A 145 5.82 -5.61 5.68
CA MET A 145 4.90 -5.08 6.68
C MET A 145 3.53 -4.71 6.10
N LEU A 146 3.47 -4.18 4.87
CA LEU A 146 2.22 -3.92 4.18
C LEU A 146 1.44 -5.21 3.90
N LEU A 147 2.12 -6.29 3.53
CA LEU A 147 1.49 -7.62 3.38
C LEU A 147 0.97 -8.15 4.71
N VAL A 148 1.76 -8.05 5.78
CA VAL A 148 1.33 -8.42 7.14
C VAL A 148 0.09 -7.62 7.54
N TYR A 149 0.05 -6.33 7.24
CA TYR A 149 -1.11 -5.47 7.46
C TYR A 149 -2.34 -5.94 6.67
N CYS A 150 -2.17 -6.32 5.39
CA CYS A 150 -3.26 -6.88 4.58
C CYS A 150 -3.80 -8.19 5.15
N VAL A 151 -2.92 -9.08 5.64
CA VAL A 151 -3.32 -10.33 6.30
C VAL A 151 -4.12 -10.05 7.56
N ILE A 152 -3.66 -9.12 8.41
CA ILE A 152 -4.37 -8.72 9.64
C ILE A 152 -5.77 -8.24 9.30
N ILE A 153 -5.94 -7.35 8.32
CA ILE A 153 -7.27 -6.86 7.96
C ILE A 153 -8.14 -7.98 7.38
N ASN A 154 -7.57 -8.87 6.57
CA ASN A 154 -8.33 -9.97 6.00
C ASN A 154 -8.84 -10.93 7.08
N ASP A 155 -8.02 -11.21 8.10
CA ASP A 155 -8.43 -11.97 9.29
C ASP A 155 -9.58 -11.28 10.04
N LEU A 156 -9.50 -9.96 10.24
CA LEU A 156 -10.58 -9.16 10.83
C LEU A 156 -11.88 -9.28 10.02
N ARG A 157 -11.80 -9.25 8.68
CA ARG A 157 -12.96 -9.46 7.81
C ARG A 157 -13.58 -10.85 8.01
N HIS A 158 -12.75 -11.89 8.07
CA HIS A 158 -13.24 -13.25 8.30
C HIS A 158 -13.92 -13.40 9.66
N LYS A 159 -13.34 -12.80 10.72
CA LYS A 159 -13.95 -12.75 12.05
C LYS A 159 -15.31 -12.03 12.05
N ALA A 160 -15.40 -10.90 11.36
CA ALA A 160 -16.65 -10.15 11.24
C ALA A 160 -17.75 -10.92 10.48
N ALA A 161 -17.38 -11.66 9.44
CA ALA A 161 -18.30 -12.53 8.71
C ALA A 161 -18.81 -13.71 9.58
N GLY A 162 -17.96 -14.24 10.46
CA GLY A 162 -18.37 -15.27 11.43
C GLY A 162 -19.35 -14.75 12.49
N THR A 163 -19.16 -13.51 12.97
CA THR A 163 -20.06 -12.91 13.97
C THR A 163 -21.45 -12.61 13.39
N THR A 164 -21.53 -12.22 12.12
CA THR A 164 -22.82 -11.99 11.43
C THR A 164 -23.57 -13.29 11.15
N ALA A 165 -22.88 -14.39 10.88
CA ALA A 165 -23.49 -15.71 10.73
C ALA A 165 -23.98 -16.33 12.06
N ALA A 166 -23.40 -15.91 13.19
CA ALA A 166 -23.76 -16.40 14.52
C ALA A 166 -24.84 -15.57 15.23
N ALA A 167 -25.26 -14.43 14.66
CA ALA A 167 -26.38 -13.67 15.18
C ALA A 167 -27.67 -14.50 14.97
N PRO A 168 -28.33 -14.97 16.04
CA PRO A 168 -29.62 -15.63 15.87
C PRO A 168 -30.58 -14.64 15.25
N THR A 169 -31.40 -15.13 14.34
CA THR A 169 -32.64 -14.50 13.88
C THR A 169 -33.55 -14.28 15.09
N GLU A 170 -33.25 -13.28 15.91
CA GLU A 170 -34.20 -12.70 16.83
C GLU A 170 -34.85 -11.50 16.15
N GLN A 171 -36.16 -11.65 15.98
CA GLN A 171 -37.20 -10.64 15.82
C GLN A 171 -37.68 -10.38 14.39
N GLY A 172 -38.89 -10.90 14.14
CA GLY A 172 -39.75 -10.66 13.00
C GLY A 172 -40.82 -11.73 12.89
#